data_AF-A0A3N6M2E7-F1
#
_entry.id   AF-A0A3N6M2E7-F1
#
_cell.length_a   1.000
_cell.length_b   1.000
_cell.length_c   1.000
_cell.angle_alpha   90.00
_cell.angle_beta   90.00
_cell.angle_gamma   90.00
#
_symmetry.space_group_name_H-M   'P 1'
#
loop_
_entity.id
_entity.type
_entity.pdbx_description
1 polymer ?
#
loop_
_entity_poly.entity_id
_entity_poly.type
_entity_poly.pdbx_seq_one_letter_code
_entity_poly.pdbx_strand_id
1 'polypeptide(L)'
;MTASRVPADTAKLSERPDRVCARCGDPIGDGRLFILSAVPCVELADRYGSVTEPYCPDCVAGIGMLSFSVGTRGHTSTRTD
;
A
#
# COMPACT_ATOMS: atom_id res chain seq x y z
N MET A 1 3.94 -1.69 -49.35
CA MET A 1 3.74 -2.54 -48.16
C MET A 1 3.85 -1.65 -46.93
N THR A 2 2.73 -1.18 -46.39
CA THR A 2 2.70 -0.31 -45.21
C THR A 2 2.39 -1.16 -43.98
N ALA A 3 3.33 -1.24 -43.05
CA ALA A 3 3.15 -1.94 -41.78
C ALA A 3 2.15 -1.16 -40.91
N SER A 4 0.94 -1.70 -40.77
CA SER A 4 -0.03 -1.23 -39.77
C SER A 4 0.59 -1.39 -38.39
N ARG A 5 0.81 -0.26 -37.71
CA ARG A 5 1.27 -0.24 -36.32
C ARG A 5 0.14 -0.79 -35.45
N VAL A 6 0.39 -1.94 -34.85
CA VAL A 6 -0.48 -2.53 -33.82
C VAL A 6 -0.51 -1.55 -32.65
N PRO A 7 -1.70 -1.11 -32.19
CA PRO A 7 -1.78 -0.25 -31.01
C PRO A 7 -1.22 -1.02 -29.81
N ALA A 8 -0.40 -0.34 -29.00
CA ALA A 8 0.08 -0.90 -27.76
C ALA A 8 -1.14 -1.25 -26.90
N ASP A 9 -1.35 -2.55 -26.72
CA ASP A 9 -2.25 -3.09 -25.72
C ASP A 9 -1.78 -2.51 -24.39
N THR A 10 -2.44 -1.46 -23.89
CA THR A 10 -2.39 -1.11 -22.48
C THR A 10 -3.01 -2.28 -21.77
N ALA A 11 -2.19 -3.29 -21.51
CA ALA A 11 -2.46 -4.31 -20.53
C ALA A 11 -2.94 -3.55 -19.31
N LYS A 12 -4.25 -3.62 -19.03
CA LYS A 12 -4.78 -3.31 -17.71
C LYS A 12 -3.82 -4.03 -16.77
N LEU A 13 -3.01 -3.29 -16.02
CA LEU A 13 -2.33 -3.83 -14.88
C LEU A 13 -3.47 -4.41 -14.06
N SER A 14 -3.65 -5.73 -14.16
CA SER A 14 -4.51 -6.47 -13.28
C SER A 14 -4.02 -6.05 -11.91
N GLU A 15 -4.84 -5.29 -11.19
CA GLU A 15 -4.55 -4.84 -9.84
C GLU A 15 -4.07 -6.07 -9.10
N ARG A 16 -2.75 -6.16 -8.90
CA ARG A 16 -2.17 -7.31 -8.24
C ARG A 16 -2.83 -7.28 -6.86
N PRO A 17 -3.64 -8.28 -6.48
CA PRO A 17 -4.33 -8.27 -5.19
C PRO A 17 -3.31 -8.09 -4.04
N ASP A 18 -2.05 -8.45 -4.29
CA ASP A 18 -0.87 -8.26 -3.44
C ASP A 18 -0.50 -6.79 -3.13
N ARG A 19 -1.23 -5.80 -3.64
CA ARG A 19 -0.94 -4.37 -3.44
C ARG A 19 -2.14 -3.57 -2.95
N VAL A 20 -3.08 -4.20 -2.25
CA VAL A 20 -4.12 -3.48 -1.51
C VAL A 20 -3.74 -3.43 -0.04
N CYS A 21 -3.78 -2.25 0.58
CA CYS A 21 -3.47 -2.11 2.00
C CYS A 21 -4.50 -2.87 2.85
N ALA A 22 -4.06 -3.83 3.64
CA ALA A 22 -4.94 -4.62 4.51
C ALA A 22 -5.66 -3.78 5.58
N ARG A 23 -5.16 -2.56 5.89
CA ARG A 23 -5.78 -1.66 6.88
C ARG A 23 -6.83 -0.72 6.31
N CYS A 24 -6.52 -0.02 5.23
CA CYS A 24 -7.40 1.02 4.68
C CYS A 24 -8.12 0.59 3.40
N GLY A 25 -7.73 -0.52 2.77
CA GLY A 25 -8.29 -0.98 1.50
C GLY A 25 -7.80 -0.21 0.27
N ASP A 26 -6.91 0.78 0.44
CA ASP A 26 -6.40 1.58 -0.67
C ASP A 26 -5.32 0.82 -1.46
N PRO A 27 -5.23 1.04 -2.78
CA PRO A 27 -4.14 0.53 -3.59
C PRO A 27 -2.80 1.14 -3.20
N ILE A 28 -1.76 0.31 -3.15
CA ILE A 28 -0.39 0.68 -2.80
C ILE A 28 0.42 0.87 -4.09
N GLY A 29 0.91 2.09 -4.28
CA GLY A 29 1.79 2.40 -5.40
C GLY A 29 3.13 1.66 -5.34
N ASP A 30 3.74 1.47 -6.52
CA ASP A 30 5.04 0.82 -6.69
C ASP A 30 6.11 1.42 -5.76
N GLY A 31 6.88 0.55 -5.10
CA GLY A 31 7.95 0.96 -4.18
C GLY A 31 7.48 1.51 -2.84
N ARG A 32 6.17 1.56 -2.56
CA ARG A 32 5.59 2.03 -1.29
C ARG A 32 5.03 0.90 -0.41
N LEU A 33 5.34 -0.34 -0.75
CA LEU A 33 4.82 -1.54 -0.11
C LEU A 33 5.64 -1.93 1.12
N PHE A 34 4.96 -2.09 2.24
CA PHE A 34 5.51 -2.72 3.45
C PHE A 34 4.77 -4.03 3.71
N ILE A 35 5.50 -5.11 3.95
CA ILE A 35 4.92 -6.38 4.40
C ILE A 35 5.18 -6.49 5.90
N LEU A 36 4.11 -6.56 6.69
CA LEU A 36 4.21 -6.74 8.13
C LEU A 36 3.80 -8.16 8.49
N SER A 37 4.69 -8.85 9.19
CA SER A 37 4.44 -10.18 9.74
C SER A 37 4.47 -10.11 11.26
N ALA A 38 3.46 -10.69 11.91
CA ALA A 38 3.38 -10.79 13.36
C ALA A 38 2.93 -12.19 13.75
N VAL A 39 3.69 -12.80 14.67
CA VAL A 39 3.41 -14.11 15.26
C VAL A 39 3.32 -13.91 16.77
N PRO A 40 2.17 -14.23 17.40
CA PRO A 40 2.03 -14.09 18.84
C PRO A 40 2.93 -15.10 19.58
N CYS A 41 3.39 -14.72 20.77
CA CYS A 41 4.01 -15.67 21.70
C CYS A 41 2.97 -16.64 22.27
N VAL A 42 3.43 -17.70 22.92
CA VAL A 42 2.55 -18.78 23.40
C VAL A 42 1.46 -18.28 24.36
N GLU A 43 1.77 -17.27 25.18
CA GLU A 43 0.84 -16.66 26.13
C GLU A 43 -0.29 -15.84 25.47
N LEU A 44 -0.15 -15.54 24.17
CA LEU A 44 -1.08 -14.72 23.38
C LEU A 44 -1.75 -15.50 22.24
N ALA A 45 -1.39 -16.77 22.04
CA ALA A 45 -1.83 -17.58 20.91
C ALA A 45 -3.33 -17.95 20.95
N ASP A 46 -3.96 -17.88 22.12
CA ASP A 46 -5.40 -18.06 22.31
C ASP A 46 -6.21 -16.78 21.99
N ARG A 47 -5.55 -15.62 21.95
CA ARG A 47 -6.19 -14.30 21.75
C ARG A 47 -5.94 -13.70 20.39
N TYR A 48 -4.78 -13.95 19.79
CA TYR A 48 -4.35 -13.36 18.54
C TYR A 48 -3.95 -14.42 17.52
N GLY A 49 -4.31 -14.18 16.25
CA GLY A 49 -3.81 -14.97 15.12
C GLY A 49 -2.49 -14.41 14.59
N SER A 50 -1.71 -15.27 13.91
CA SER A 50 -0.58 -14.80 13.11
C SER A 50 -1.10 -14.07 11.86
N VAL A 51 -0.40 -13.01 11.46
CA VAL A 51 -0.75 -12.24 10.25
C VAL A 51 0.50 -12.00 9.42
N THR A 52 0.35 -11.94 8.09
CA THR A 52 1.38 -11.47 7.16
C THR A 52 0.67 -10.75 6.02
N GLU A 53 0.66 -9.42 6.09
CA GLU A 53 -0.21 -8.60 5.25
C GLU A 53 0.51 -7.35 4.70
N PRO A 54 0.09 -6.86 3.52
CA PRO A 54 0.62 -5.63 2.94
C PRO A 54 0.00 -4.36 3.56
N TYR A 55 0.83 -3.34 3.80
CA TYR A 55 0.42 -2.04 4.34
C TYR A 55 1.03 -0.88 3.54
N CYS A 56 0.26 0.21 3.42
CA CYS A 56 0.76 1.48 2.89
C CYS A 56 1.60 2.23 3.94
N PRO A 57 2.50 3.15 3.54
CA PRO A 57 3.40 3.84 4.46
C PRO A 57 2.66 4.63 5.54
N ASP A 58 1.53 5.25 5.20
CA ASP A 58 0.73 6.04 6.13
C ASP A 58 0.09 5.16 7.22
N CYS A 59 -0.39 3.97 6.85
CA CYS A 59 -0.93 3.01 7.81
C CYS A 59 0.16 2.42 8.73
N VAL A 60 1.38 2.26 8.21
CA VAL A 60 2.56 1.86 9.01
C VAL A 60 2.98 2.99 9.96
N ALA A 61 2.92 4.25 9.53
CA ALA A 61 3.13 5.41 10.41
C ALA A 61 2.04 5.49 11.49
N GLY A 62 0.78 5.21 11.13
CA GLY A 62 -0.35 5.17 12.05
C GLY A 62 -0.34 4.03 13.07
N ILE A 63 0.58 3.06 12.98
CA ILE A 63 0.86 2.09 14.06
C ILE A 63 2.17 2.40 14.82
N GLY A 64 2.83 3.51 14.50
CA GLY A 64 4.06 3.96 15.16
C GLY A 64 5.35 3.32 14.65
N MET A 65 5.32 2.60 13.54
CA MET A 65 6.49 1.92 12.97
C MET A 65 7.28 2.79 11.98
N LEU A 66 6.71 3.92 11.56
CA LEU A 66 7.38 4.97 10.80
C LEU A 66 7.11 6.34 11.44
N SER A 67 8.07 7.25 11.32
CA SER A 67 7.93 8.64 11.73
C SER A 67 7.85 9.54 10.50
N PHE A 68 7.06 10.61 10.58
CA PHE A 68 7.06 11.65 9.55
C PHE A 68 8.39 12.41 9.59
N SER A 69 9.07 12.48 8.45
CA SER A 69 10.27 13.31 8.33
C SER A 69 9.88 14.79 8.44
N VAL A 70 10.61 15.55 9.28
CA VAL A 70 10.43 17.00 9.42
C VAL A 70 11.03 17.70 8.20
N GLY A 71 10.27 17.73 7.10
CA GLY A 71 10.58 18.34 5.80
C GLY A 71 10.04 17.47 4.66
N THR A 72 9.07 17.86 3.83
CA THR A 72 8.85 19.14 3.14
C THR A 72 7.34 19.42 2.99
N ARG A 73 6.98 20.70 3.00
CA ARG A 73 5.66 21.32 3.22
C ARG A 73 4.65 21.12 2.08
N GLY A 74 3.36 21.13 2.46
CA GLY A 74 2.31 21.92 1.80
C GLY A 74 1.60 21.33 0.59
N HIS A 75 0.34 20.92 0.78
CA HIS A 75 -0.70 21.33 -0.16
C HIS A 75 -1.92 21.82 0.62
N THR A 76 -2.20 23.11 0.48
CA THR A 76 -3.51 23.70 0.73
C THR A 76 -4.57 22.86 0.04
N SER A 77 -5.57 22.41 0.80
CA SER A 77 -6.82 21.95 0.22
C SER A 77 -7.49 23.16 -0.41
N THR A 78 -7.32 23.34 -1.72
CA THR A 78 -8.31 24.08 -2.50
C THR A 78 -9.55 23.19 -2.57
N ARG A 79 -10.43 23.35 -1.59
CA ARG A 79 -11.84 23.00 -1.73
C ARG A 79 -12.40 23.88 -2.84
N THR A 80 -12.67 23.27 -4.00
CA THR A 80 -13.53 23.85 -5.03
C THR A 80 -14.96 23.40 -4.72
N ASP A 81 -15.87 24.38 -4.80
CA ASP A 81 -17.32 24.41 -4.49
C ASP A 81 -18.08 23.08 -4.48
#